data_AF-A0A7W2MRA8-F1
#
_entry.id   AF-A0A7W2MRA8-F1
#
_cell.length_a   1.000
_cell.length_b   1.000
_cell.length_c   1.000
_cell.angle_alpha   90.00
_cell.angle_beta   90.00
_cell.angle_gamma   90.00
#
_symmetry.space_group_name_H-M   'P 1'
#
loop_
_entity.id
_entity.type
_entity.pdbx_description
1 polymer ?
#
loop_
_entity_poly.entity_id
_entity_poly.type
_entity_poly.pdbx_seq_one_letter_code
_entity_poly.pdbx_strand_id
1 'polypeptide(L)'
;MTSAKQLDFNKTTTDGHVQFNYQWLDQAQQPQALSFAIDKVALFDRFRNFKSYKANHASKYVDQQMRKQLTQHPITDVKVTFLGRGNNLQMELNSENKTALDQAYLSIAQLEQDFMNEHLTRNYYTQFVTYDNSLAIKPDHVRFAQESFTDLSVLKGLILDRVGEESVRKVSNYVLGFIQSIPYATLESRVTSTGAGFNPPLQILWQNQGDCDSKVTLTAAIFRALMPRIKMQLVFIDNHALLAINIPSEGDELTITIDGLDYILAEPTGPAMMRIGELSASAEFAIRNGRYYAEAFFADPST
;
A
#
# COMPACT_ATOMS: atom_id res chain seq x y z
N MET A 1 3.31 -14.05 -23.99
CA MET A 1 3.58 -14.05 -22.54
C MET A 1 2.90 -15.27 -21.94
N THR A 2 3.61 -16.03 -21.10
CA THR A 2 3.06 -17.18 -20.39
C THR A 2 2.25 -16.69 -19.18
N SER A 3 1.06 -17.27 -18.96
CA SER A 3 0.29 -16.95 -17.76
C SER A 3 0.91 -17.63 -16.53
N ALA A 4 0.92 -16.90 -15.42
CA ALA A 4 1.19 -17.37 -14.09
C ALA A 4 0.20 -18.47 -13.74
N LYS A 5 0.75 -19.55 -13.19
CA LYS A 5 -0.02 -20.73 -12.83
C LYS A 5 0.44 -21.25 -11.48
N GLN A 6 -0.44 -21.12 -10.49
CA GLN A 6 -0.35 -21.89 -9.27
C GLN A 6 -0.71 -23.35 -9.57
N LEU A 7 0.15 -24.26 -9.15
CA LEU A 7 -0.01 -25.70 -9.32
C LEU A 7 -0.79 -26.30 -8.14
N ASP A 8 -0.45 -25.88 -6.92
CA ASP A 8 -1.12 -26.31 -5.70
C ASP A 8 -1.06 -25.21 -4.64
N PHE A 9 -2.10 -25.15 -3.81
CA PHE A 9 -2.12 -24.37 -2.58
C PHE A 9 -2.89 -25.13 -1.52
N ASN A 10 -2.27 -25.32 -0.36
CA ASN A 10 -2.94 -25.84 0.81
C ASN A 10 -2.45 -25.14 2.08
N LYS A 11 -3.32 -25.13 3.09
CA LYS A 11 -3.02 -24.57 4.41
C LYS A 11 -3.57 -25.46 5.52
N THR A 12 -2.84 -25.59 6.61
CA THR A 12 -3.25 -26.38 7.78
C THR A 12 -3.09 -25.56 9.04
N THR A 13 -4.15 -25.52 9.85
CA THR A 13 -4.15 -24.78 11.12
C THR A 13 -3.77 -25.74 12.25
N THR A 14 -2.67 -25.46 12.94
CA THR A 14 -2.22 -26.16 14.16
C THR A 14 -2.58 -25.34 15.39
N ASP A 15 -2.19 -25.67 16.62
CA ASP A 15 -2.60 -24.88 17.80
C ASP A 15 -2.03 -23.46 17.82
N GLY A 16 -0.76 -23.26 17.46
CA GLY A 16 -0.09 -21.94 17.48
C GLY A 16 0.14 -21.30 16.11
N HIS A 17 0.13 -22.08 15.03
CA HIS A 17 0.54 -21.60 13.71
C HIS A 17 -0.40 -22.05 12.60
N VAL A 18 -0.36 -21.35 11.47
CA VAL A 18 -0.90 -21.82 10.19
C VAL A 18 0.28 -22.19 9.28
N GLN A 19 0.32 -23.44 8.86
CA GLN A 19 1.24 -23.94 7.85
C GLN A 19 0.67 -23.63 6.46
N PHE A 20 1.48 -23.03 5.60
CA PHE A 20 1.18 -22.77 4.20
C PHE A 20 2.09 -23.59 3.29
N ASN A 21 1.54 -24.09 2.19
CA ASN A 21 2.28 -24.78 1.15
C ASN A 21 1.80 -24.26 -0.22
N TYR A 22 2.75 -23.73 -1.00
CA TYR A 22 2.53 -23.22 -2.34
C TYR A 22 3.37 -23.99 -3.34
N GLN A 23 2.80 -24.25 -4.51
CA GLN A 23 3.53 -24.73 -5.69
C GLN A 23 3.10 -23.94 -6.92
N TRP A 24 4.05 -23.57 -7.79
CA TRP A 24 3.77 -22.80 -9.01
C TRP A 24 4.77 -23.12 -10.12
N LEU A 25 4.46 -22.69 -11.34
CA LEU A 25 5.43 -22.65 -12.44
C LEU A 25 6.07 -21.26 -12.51
N ASP A 26 7.40 -21.21 -12.56
CA ASP A 26 8.15 -19.96 -12.71
C ASP A 26 8.20 -19.47 -14.18
N GLN A 27 8.91 -18.36 -14.39
CA GLN A 27 9.08 -17.72 -15.70
C GLN A 27 9.80 -18.65 -16.71
N ALA A 28 10.53 -19.67 -16.25
CA ALA A 28 11.18 -20.70 -17.06
C ALA A 28 10.37 -22.01 -17.13
N GLN A 29 9.10 -21.97 -16.71
CA GLN A 29 8.20 -23.14 -16.64
C GLN A 29 8.72 -24.27 -15.73
N GLN A 30 9.57 -23.94 -14.77
CA GLN A 30 10.04 -24.90 -13.78
C GLN A 30 9.12 -24.89 -12.56
N PRO A 31 8.77 -26.07 -12.01
CA PRO A 31 8.06 -26.15 -10.75
C PRO A 31 8.89 -25.58 -9.61
N GLN A 32 8.27 -24.67 -8.85
CA GLN A 32 8.79 -24.13 -7.61
C GLN A 32 7.83 -24.43 -6.47
N ALA A 33 8.35 -24.46 -5.25
CA ALA A 33 7.57 -24.68 -4.04
C ALA A 33 8.08 -23.81 -2.89
N LEU A 34 7.17 -23.43 -2.00
CA LEU A 34 7.47 -22.66 -0.79
C LEU A 34 6.53 -23.11 0.33
N SER A 35 7.12 -23.53 1.45
CA SER A 35 6.40 -24.04 2.63
C SER A 35 6.89 -23.32 3.88
N PHE A 36 5.97 -22.75 4.64
CA PHE A 36 6.30 -21.96 5.83
C PHE A 36 5.14 -21.91 6.83
N ALA A 37 5.45 -21.60 8.08
CA ALA A 37 4.47 -21.42 9.13
C ALA A 37 4.42 -19.94 9.57
N ILE A 38 3.21 -19.43 9.80
CA ILE A 38 2.98 -18.10 10.39
C ILE A 38 2.25 -18.26 11.71
N ASP A 39 2.65 -17.49 12.71
CA ASP A 39 1.97 -17.43 14.00
C ASP A 39 0.51 -16.97 13.83
N LYS A 40 -0.42 -17.63 14.53
CA LYS A 40 -1.86 -17.33 14.42
C LYS A 40 -2.22 -15.94 14.90
N VAL A 41 -1.59 -15.46 15.98
CA VAL A 41 -1.88 -14.14 16.54
C VAL A 41 -1.46 -13.10 15.52
N ALA A 42 -0.25 -13.22 14.95
CA ALA A 42 0.18 -12.38 13.85
C ALA A 42 -0.78 -12.46 12.65
N LEU A 43 -1.25 -13.64 12.28
CA LEU A 43 -2.13 -13.82 11.11
C LEU A 43 -3.54 -13.21 11.28
N PHE A 44 -4.13 -13.31 12.48
CA PHE A 44 -5.55 -12.99 12.68
C PHE A 44 -5.81 -11.71 13.49
N ASP A 45 -4.84 -11.23 14.26
CA ASP A 45 -4.97 -9.99 15.04
C ASP A 45 -4.42 -8.79 14.27
N ARG A 46 -3.40 -9.01 13.43
CA ARG A 46 -2.80 -7.96 12.60
C ARG A 46 -3.83 -7.40 11.63
N PHE A 47 -3.98 -6.08 11.66
CA PHE A 47 -4.95 -5.34 10.87
C PHE A 47 -6.41 -5.79 11.05
N ARG A 48 -6.78 -6.51 12.12
CA ARG A 48 -8.17 -6.96 12.38
C ARG A 48 -9.18 -5.81 12.35
N ASN A 49 -8.74 -4.61 12.71
CA ASN A 49 -9.58 -3.41 12.74
C ASN A 49 -9.56 -2.60 11.45
N PHE A 50 -8.78 -3.01 10.44
CA PHE A 50 -8.80 -2.39 9.14
C PHE A 50 -10.15 -2.63 8.47
N LYS A 51 -10.76 -1.56 7.97
CA LYS A 51 -12.08 -1.56 7.36
C LYS A 51 -12.06 -0.62 6.16
N SER A 52 -12.86 -0.93 5.15
CA SER A 52 -13.04 -0.07 3.98
C SER A 52 -13.43 1.35 4.40
N TYR A 53 -12.82 2.33 3.74
CA TYR A 53 -13.06 3.75 3.98
C TYR A 53 -14.52 4.11 3.70
N LYS A 54 -15.08 4.98 4.54
CA LYS A 54 -16.41 5.54 4.34
C LYS A 54 -16.36 7.04 4.61
N ALA A 55 -16.56 7.84 3.55
CA ALA A 55 -16.51 9.30 3.64
C ALA A 55 -17.44 9.87 4.72
N ASN A 56 -18.64 9.30 4.88
CA ASN A 56 -19.58 9.73 5.92
C ASN A 56 -19.09 9.46 7.35
N HIS A 57 -18.21 8.48 7.58
CA HIS A 57 -17.61 8.24 8.90
C HIS A 57 -16.47 9.21 9.16
N ALA A 58 -15.68 9.53 8.13
CA ALA A 58 -14.62 10.53 8.22
C ALA A 58 -15.19 11.92 8.49
N SER A 59 -16.20 12.37 7.74
CA SER A 59 -16.87 13.66 7.98
C SER A 59 -17.45 13.75 9.40
N LYS A 60 -18.09 12.68 9.89
CA LYS A 60 -18.58 12.63 11.29
C LYS A 60 -17.47 12.79 12.31
N TYR A 61 -16.33 12.13 12.10
CA TYR A 61 -15.20 12.22 12.99
C TYR A 61 -14.67 13.66 13.04
N VAL A 62 -14.46 14.27 11.87
CA VAL A 62 -13.99 15.65 11.74
C VAL A 62 -14.96 16.61 12.42
N ASP A 63 -16.26 16.52 12.14
CA ASP A 63 -17.29 17.36 12.75
C ASP A 63 -17.26 17.30 14.29
N GLN A 64 -17.10 16.10 14.84
CA GLN A 64 -17.03 15.88 16.29
C GLN A 64 -15.77 16.50 16.90
N GLN A 65 -14.60 16.30 16.27
CA GLN A 65 -13.35 16.88 16.76
C GLN A 65 -13.34 18.41 16.63
N MET A 66 -13.85 18.96 15.54
CA MET A 66 -13.99 20.41 15.34
C MET A 66 -14.84 21.07 16.42
N ARG A 67 -16.03 20.53 16.68
CA ARG A 67 -16.92 21.02 17.75
C ARG A 67 -16.23 20.96 19.11
N LYS A 68 -15.56 19.85 19.41
CA LYS A 68 -14.84 19.67 20.68
C LYS A 68 -13.72 20.70 20.82
N GLN A 69 -12.87 20.83 19.80
CA GLN A 69 -11.68 21.68 19.84
C GLN A 69 -12.06 23.16 19.96
N LEU A 70 -12.98 23.65 19.14
CA LEU A 70 -13.38 25.06 19.13
C LEU A 70 -14.25 25.46 20.33
N THR A 71 -14.90 24.50 21.00
CA THR A 71 -15.59 24.76 22.28
C THR A 71 -14.62 24.82 23.44
N GLN A 72 -13.61 23.94 23.47
CA GLN A 72 -12.60 23.89 24.54
C GLN A 72 -11.54 24.99 24.41
N HIS A 73 -11.22 25.37 23.18
CA HIS A 73 -10.22 26.39 22.85
C HIS A 73 -10.84 27.40 21.87
N PRO A 74 -11.69 28.33 22.37
CA PRO A 74 -12.27 29.38 21.54
C PRO A 74 -11.19 30.25 20.88
N ILE A 75 -11.45 30.70 19.66
CA ILE A 75 -10.56 31.63 18.95
C ILE A 75 -10.77 33.03 19.51
N THR A 76 -9.68 33.69 19.93
CA THR A 76 -9.71 35.06 20.45
C THR A 76 -10.34 36.03 19.45
N ASP A 77 -11.20 36.93 19.94
CA ASP A 77 -11.93 37.93 19.16
C ASP A 77 -12.89 37.39 18.09
N VAL A 78 -13.14 36.07 18.04
CA VAL A 78 -14.05 35.47 17.05
C VAL A 78 -15.12 34.63 17.72
N LYS A 79 -16.39 34.97 17.44
CA LYS A 79 -17.53 34.16 17.87
C LYS A 79 -17.83 33.10 16.82
N VAL A 80 -17.60 31.84 17.18
CA VAL A 80 -17.98 30.68 16.35
C VAL A 80 -19.35 30.18 16.77
N THR A 81 -20.29 30.11 15.82
CA THR A 81 -21.63 29.56 16.02
C THR A 81 -21.80 28.31 15.16
N PHE A 82 -22.13 27.18 15.78
CA PHE A 82 -22.38 25.95 15.05
C PHE A 82 -23.84 25.87 14.59
N LEU A 83 -24.04 25.87 13.27
CA LEU A 83 -25.33 25.71 12.62
C LEU A 83 -25.55 24.22 12.29
N GLY A 84 -26.73 23.70 12.63
CA GLY A 84 -27.13 22.32 12.34
C GLY A 84 -26.92 21.30 13.47
N ARG A 85 -27.76 20.25 13.46
CA ARG A 85 -27.68 19.04 14.31
C ARG A 85 -27.36 17.84 13.41
N GLY A 86 -26.20 17.19 13.57
CA GLY A 86 -25.83 15.98 12.81
C GLY A 86 -24.46 16.04 12.12
N ASN A 87 -24.30 15.29 11.02
CA ASN A 87 -23.03 15.03 10.29
C ASN A 87 -22.68 16.04 9.19
N ASN A 88 -23.29 17.23 9.24
CA ASN A 88 -23.01 18.33 8.32
C ASN A 88 -22.74 19.56 9.20
N LEU A 89 -21.55 19.63 9.79
CA LEU A 89 -21.12 20.81 10.53
C LEU A 89 -21.15 22.04 9.62
N GLN A 90 -22.01 23.00 9.96
CA GLN A 90 -21.95 24.34 9.40
C GLN A 90 -21.50 25.29 10.51
N MET A 91 -20.63 26.23 10.18
CA MET A 91 -20.08 27.20 11.11
C MET A 91 -20.30 28.60 10.58
N GLU A 92 -20.75 29.49 11.46
CA GLU A 92 -20.79 30.92 11.23
C GLU A 92 -19.76 31.59 12.13
N LEU A 93 -18.87 32.38 11.54
CA LEU A 93 -17.82 33.12 12.24
C LEU A 93 -18.16 34.60 12.19
N ASN A 94 -18.17 35.25 13.35
CA ASN A 94 -18.44 36.68 13.48
C ASN A 94 -17.35 37.35 14.34
N SER A 95 -16.84 38.49 13.88
CA SER A 95 -15.85 39.31 14.60
C SER A 95 -15.89 40.76 14.14
N GLU A 96 -15.63 41.70 15.05
CA GLU A 96 -15.38 43.10 14.71
C GLU A 96 -13.95 43.33 14.22
N ASN A 97 -13.03 42.39 14.50
CA ASN A 97 -11.64 42.43 14.06
C ASN A 97 -11.47 41.59 12.78
N LYS A 98 -11.40 42.27 11.64
CA LYS A 98 -11.26 41.61 10.33
C LYS A 98 -10.02 40.72 10.25
N THR A 99 -8.89 41.13 10.82
CA THR A 99 -7.66 40.33 10.80
C THR A 99 -7.83 39.06 11.63
N ALA A 100 -8.47 39.14 12.80
CA ALA A 100 -8.77 37.96 13.61
C ALA A 100 -9.74 37.01 12.88
N LEU A 101 -10.73 37.55 12.16
CA LEU A 101 -11.67 36.77 11.36
C LEU A 101 -10.98 36.02 10.22
N ASP A 102 -10.11 36.70 9.46
CA ASP A 102 -9.36 36.11 8.35
C ASP A 102 -8.44 34.98 8.86
N GLN A 103 -7.75 35.20 9.99
CA GLN A 103 -6.91 34.18 10.63
C GLN A 103 -7.73 33.00 11.17
N ALA A 104 -8.94 33.24 11.67
CA ALA A 104 -9.82 32.18 12.13
C ALA A 104 -10.28 31.26 11.00
N TYR A 105 -10.59 31.81 9.82
CA TYR A 105 -10.92 30.98 8.64
C TYR A 105 -9.75 30.05 8.26
N LEU A 106 -8.53 30.58 8.19
CA LEU A 106 -7.33 29.78 7.90
C LEU A 106 -7.09 28.70 8.96
N SER A 107 -7.21 29.06 10.24
CA SER A 107 -7.01 28.14 11.36
C SER A 107 -8.03 27.01 11.38
N ILE A 108 -9.31 27.31 11.10
CA ILE A 108 -10.38 26.32 11.04
C ILE A 108 -10.18 25.37 9.86
N ALA A 109 -9.79 25.88 8.69
CA ALA A 109 -9.48 25.05 7.53
C ALA A 109 -8.31 24.09 7.81
N GLN A 110 -7.27 24.58 8.49
CA GLN A 110 -6.15 23.74 8.92
C GLN A 110 -6.59 22.65 9.91
N LEU A 111 -7.40 22.99 10.91
CA LEU A 111 -7.93 22.01 11.86
C LEU A 111 -8.78 20.93 11.18
N GLU A 112 -9.59 21.31 10.19
CA GLU A 112 -10.38 20.36 9.40
C GLU A 112 -9.46 19.36 8.67
N GLN A 113 -8.40 19.86 8.04
CA GLN A 113 -7.40 19.03 7.36
C GLN A 113 -6.66 18.13 8.35
N ASP A 114 -6.27 18.66 9.52
CA ASP A 114 -5.55 17.91 10.55
C ASP A 114 -6.40 16.76 11.11
N PHE A 115 -7.68 17.00 11.42
CA PHE A 115 -8.58 15.95 11.90
C PHE A 115 -8.93 14.93 10.82
N MET A 116 -9.03 15.35 9.55
CA MET A 116 -9.17 14.41 8.45
C MET A 116 -7.94 13.50 8.37
N ASN A 117 -6.73 14.07 8.39
CA ASN A 117 -5.49 13.31 8.37
C ASN A 117 -5.38 12.36 9.58
N GLU A 118 -5.70 12.83 10.78
CA GLU A 118 -5.74 11.99 11.98
C GLU A 118 -6.70 10.80 11.80
N HIS A 119 -7.90 11.04 11.25
CA HIS A 119 -8.86 9.99 10.98
C HIS A 119 -8.29 8.95 10.00
N LEU A 120 -7.71 9.41 8.90
CA LEU A 120 -7.16 8.52 7.88
C LEU A 120 -6.00 7.69 8.43
N THR A 121 -5.03 8.32 9.10
CA THR A 121 -3.89 7.63 9.73
C THR A 121 -4.36 6.59 10.74
N ARG A 122 -5.36 6.91 11.57
CA ARG A 122 -5.92 5.94 12.54
C ARG A 122 -6.54 4.71 11.89
N ASN A 123 -7.00 4.84 10.65
CA ASN A 123 -7.72 3.78 9.94
C ASN A 123 -6.89 3.17 8.80
N TYR A 124 -5.57 3.39 8.75
CA TYR A 124 -4.66 2.91 7.70
C TYR A 124 -4.97 3.44 6.30
N TYR A 125 -5.44 4.68 6.23
CA TYR A 125 -5.62 5.42 4.98
C TYR A 125 -4.68 6.61 4.92
N THR A 126 -4.41 7.05 3.70
CA THR A 126 -3.69 8.29 3.42
C THR A 126 -4.36 9.04 2.28
N GLN A 127 -4.15 10.36 2.26
CA GLN A 127 -4.42 11.18 1.08
C GLN A 127 -3.24 11.11 0.12
N PHE A 128 -3.53 11.16 -1.17
CA PHE A 128 -2.52 11.27 -2.21
C PHE A 128 -3.05 12.09 -3.37
N VAL A 129 -2.13 12.58 -4.19
CA VAL A 129 -2.45 13.28 -5.44
C VAL A 129 -2.18 12.30 -6.59
N THR A 130 -3.19 12.04 -7.40
CA THR A 130 -3.07 11.24 -8.62
C THR A 130 -2.22 11.96 -9.67
N TYR A 131 -1.78 11.24 -10.72
CA TYR A 131 -0.96 11.85 -11.78
C TYR A 131 -1.68 12.98 -12.55
N ASP A 132 -3.02 13.05 -12.50
CA ASP A 132 -3.84 14.10 -13.10
C ASP A 132 -4.14 15.27 -12.15
N ASN A 133 -3.43 15.34 -11.01
CA ASN A 133 -3.57 16.36 -9.96
C ASN A 133 -4.89 16.32 -9.18
N SER A 134 -5.56 15.17 -9.12
CA SER A 134 -6.76 14.99 -8.28
C SER A 134 -6.39 14.50 -6.88
N LEU A 135 -6.98 15.11 -5.85
CA LEU A 135 -6.85 14.63 -4.47
C LEU A 135 -7.73 13.39 -4.27
N ALA A 136 -7.14 12.32 -3.74
CA ALA A 136 -7.84 11.06 -3.47
C ALA A 136 -7.39 10.42 -2.15
N ILE A 137 -8.13 9.40 -1.71
CA ILE A 137 -7.85 8.64 -0.48
C ILE A 137 -7.66 7.17 -0.84
N LYS A 138 -6.62 6.54 -0.29
CA LYS A 138 -6.31 5.12 -0.50
C LYS A 138 -5.75 4.46 0.75
N PRO A 139 -5.73 3.12 0.83
CA PRO A 139 -4.99 2.43 1.88
C PRO A 139 -3.51 2.87 1.90
N ASP A 140 -2.93 2.94 3.09
CA ASP A 140 -1.53 3.27 3.28
C ASP A 140 -0.64 2.04 3.02
N HIS A 141 -0.47 1.72 1.73
CA HIS A 141 0.28 0.56 1.25
C HIS A 141 1.71 0.51 1.81
N VAL A 142 2.37 1.67 1.91
CA VAL A 142 3.72 1.79 2.50
C VAL A 142 3.68 1.34 3.96
N ARG A 143 2.76 1.86 4.77
CA ARG A 143 2.63 1.45 6.17
C ARG A 143 2.25 -0.02 6.33
N PHE A 144 1.36 -0.54 5.49
CA PHE A 144 1.04 -1.98 5.50
C PHE A 144 2.29 -2.83 5.23
N ALA A 145 3.14 -2.45 4.27
CA ALA A 145 4.37 -3.15 3.98
C ALA A 145 5.40 -3.02 5.12
N GLN A 146 5.56 -1.82 5.69
CA GLN A 146 6.45 -1.54 6.83
C GLN A 146 6.06 -2.33 8.07
N GLU A 147 4.78 -2.41 8.39
CA GLU A 147 4.35 -3.13 9.58
C GLU A 147 4.40 -4.66 9.40
N SER A 148 4.36 -5.17 8.16
CA SER A 148 4.27 -6.62 7.87
C SER A 148 5.59 -7.33 7.61
N PHE A 149 6.71 -6.63 7.35
CA PHE A 149 7.94 -7.31 6.91
C PHE A 149 8.49 -8.28 7.97
N THR A 150 8.28 -7.98 9.27
CA THR A 150 8.77 -8.82 10.37
C THR A 150 8.08 -10.19 10.40
N ASP A 151 6.79 -10.26 10.14
CA ASP A 151 6.06 -11.54 10.07
C ASP A 151 6.52 -12.40 8.88
N LEU A 152 7.01 -11.75 7.83
CA LEU A 152 7.49 -12.38 6.60
C LEU A 152 8.96 -12.77 6.68
N SER A 153 9.65 -12.49 7.79
CA SER A 153 11.06 -12.83 8.00
C SER A 153 11.34 -14.34 7.95
N VAL A 154 10.33 -15.18 8.25
CA VAL A 154 10.41 -16.64 8.10
C VAL A 154 10.73 -17.08 6.67
N LEU A 155 10.35 -16.26 5.68
CA LEU A 155 10.61 -16.55 4.27
C LEU A 155 12.07 -16.33 3.89
N LYS A 156 12.85 -15.59 4.69
CA LYS A 156 14.20 -15.18 4.33
C LYS A 156 15.10 -16.39 4.08
N GLY A 157 15.28 -17.25 5.08
CA GLY A 157 16.11 -18.45 4.94
C GLY A 157 15.60 -19.36 3.82
N LEU A 158 14.28 -19.62 3.80
CA LEU A 158 13.65 -20.50 2.82
C LEU A 158 13.88 -20.08 1.36
N ILE A 159 13.79 -18.79 1.08
CA ILE A 159 14.00 -18.25 -0.26
C ILE A 159 15.49 -18.23 -0.60
N LEU A 160 16.33 -17.74 0.31
CA LEU A 160 17.77 -17.62 0.08
C LEU A 160 18.46 -18.98 -0.10
N ASP A 161 18.05 -19.99 0.67
CA ASP A 161 18.52 -21.38 0.51
C ASP A 161 18.16 -21.96 -0.86
N ARG A 162 17.03 -21.53 -1.42
CA ARG A 162 16.52 -22.01 -2.72
C ARG A 162 17.21 -21.36 -3.91
N VAL A 163 17.48 -20.06 -3.85
CA VAL A 163 17.93 -19.26 -5.02
C VAL A 163 19.38 -18.77 -4.94
N GLY A 164 20.00 -18.85 -3.76
CA GLY A 164 21.32 -18.32 -3.46
C GLY A 164 21.31 -16.84 -3.09
N GLU A 165 22.11 -16.47 -2.08
CA GLU A 165 22.14 -15.13 -1.50
C GLU A 165 22.75 -14.03 -2.38
N GLU A 166 23.51 -14.41 -3.41
CA GLU A 166 24.38 -13.48 -4.13
C GLU A 166 23.67 -12.63 -5.19
N SER A 167 22.45 -12.98 -5.59
CA SER A 167 21.78 -12.31 -6.72
C SER A 167 20.40 -11.78 -6.35
N VAL A 168 20.32 -10.45 -6.19
CA VAL A 168 19.05 -9.73 -6.03
C VAL A 168 18.07 -10.07 -7.15
N ARG A 169 18.52 -10.14 -8.42
CA ARG A 169 17.65 -10.50 -9.55
C ARG A 169 17.05 -11.90 -9.42
N LYS A 170 17.83 -12.91 -9.00
CA LYS A 170 17.31 -14.27 -8.77
C LYS A 170 16.27 -14.30 -7.65
N VAL A 171 16.58 -13.63 -6.53
CA VAL A 171 15.66 -13.47 -5.41
C VAL A 171 14.38 -12.78 -5.85
N SER A 172 14.49 -11.65 -6.56
CA SER A 172 13.35 -10.89 -7.08
C SER A 172 12.49 -11.73 -8.01
N ASN A 173 13.08 -12.45 -8.97
CA ASN A 173 12.32 -13.27 -9.93
C ASN A 173 11.60 -14.45 -9.26
N TYR A 174 12.18 -15.06 -8.23
CA TYR A 174 11.53 -16.12 -7.46
C TYR A 174 10.31 -15.58 -6.69
N VAL A 175 10.45 -14.45 -6.00
CA VAL A 175 9.33 -13.80 -5.31
C VAL A 175 8.28 -13.32 -6.30
N LEU A 176 8.67 -12.72 -7.41
CA LEU A 176 7.72 -12.31 -8.46
C LEU A 176 6.95 -13.52 -8.97
N GLY A 177 7.61 -14.63 -9.26
CA GLY A 177 6.94 -15.85 -9.71
C GLY A 177 5.96 -16.39 -8.66
N PHE A 178 6.34 -16.38 -7.38
CA PHE A 178 5.46 -16.75 -6.28
C PHE A 178 4.22 -15.84 -6.22
N ILE A 179 4.39 -14.52 -6.17
CA ILE A 179 3.28 -13.57 -6.00
C ILE A 179 2.40 -13.45 -7.24
N GLN A 180 2.98 -13.49 -8.44
CA GLN A 180 2.25 -13.53 -9.70
C GLN A 180 1.38 -14.79 -9.81
N SER A 181 1.82 -15.92 -9.22
CA SER A 181 1.06 -17.17 -9.22
C SER A 181 -0.17 -17.15 -8.31
N ILE A 182 -0.19 -16.33 -7.25
CA ILE A 182 -1.36 -16.18 -6.38
C ILE A 182 -2.54 -15.69 -7.22
N PRO A 183 -3.74 -16.29 -7.14
CA PRO A 183 -4.92 -15.85 -7.88
C PRO A 183 -5.21 -14.34 -7.74
N TYR A 184 -5.60 -13.72 -8.85
CA TYR A 184 -6.00 -12.31 -8.88
C TYR A 184 -7.42 -12.15 -8.32
N ALA A 185 -7.63 -11.20 -7.40
CA ALA A 185 -8.96 -10.74 -7.00
C ALA A 185 -9.39 -9.63 -7.96
N THR A 186 -10.65 -9.63 -8.43
CA THR A 186 -11.16 -8.55 -9.27
C THR A 186 -10.98 -7.20 -8.57
N LEU A 187 -10.36 -6.25 -9.28
CA LEU A 187 -10.16 -4.89 -8.78
C LEU A 187 -11.50 -4.18 -8.57
N GLU A 188 -11.70 -3.64 -7.38
CA GLU A 188 -12.58 -2.49 -7.21
C GLU A 188 -11.74 -1.21 -7.39
N SER A 189 -12.26 -0.19 -8.08
CA SER A 189 -11.47 0.99 -8.46
C SER A 189 -10.93 1.75 -7.24
N ARG A 190 -9.65 2.12 -7.24
CA ARG A 190 -8.99 2.87 -6.15
C ARG A 190 -9.68 4.19 -5.81
N VAL A 191 -10.32 4.81 -6.80
CA VAL A 191 -10.99 6.11 -6.68
C VAL A 191 -12.44 5.96 -6.22
N THR A 192 -13.17 4.97 -6.74
CA THR A 192 -14.61 4.84 -6.45
C THR A 192 -14.94 3.86 -5.33
N SER A 193 -13.99 3.00 -4.93
CA SER A 193 -14.18 1.97 -3.90
C SER A 193 -13.23 2.11 -2.70
N THR A 194 -12.29 3.07 -2.73
CA THR A 194 -11.42 3.49 -1.60
C THR A 194 -11.01 2.36 -0.64
N GLY A 195 -10.40 1.30 -1.18
CA GLY A 195 -9.88 0.16 -0.41
C GLY A 195 -10.89 -0.95 -0.10
N ALA A 196 -12.08 -0.95 -0.68
CA ALA A 196 -12.84 -2.18 -0.82
C ALA A 196 -12.08 -3.11 -1.78
N GLY A 197 -11.81 -4.34 -1.35
CA GLY A 197 -10.97 -5.30 -2.09
C GLY A 197 -9.50 -5.40 -1.67
N PHE A 198 -8.93 -4.41 -0.95
CA PHE A 198 -7.55 -4.50 -0.47
C PHE A 198 -7.39 -5.53 0.65
N ASN A 199 -6.46 -6.46 0.45
CA ASN A 199 -6.04 -7.47 1.41
C ASN A 199 -4.64 -7.15 1.94
N PRO A 200 -4.48 -6.94 3.26
CA PRO A 200 -3.16 -6.81 3.86
C PRO A 200 -2.26 -8.04 3.62
N PRO A 201 -0.92 -7.93 3.72
CA PRO A 201 0.01 -8.98 3.29
C PRO A 201 -0.29 -10.40 3.78
N LEU A 202 -0.49 -10.60 5.10
CA LEU A 202 -0.80 -11.91 5.65
C LEU A 202 -2.20 -12.42 5.25
N GLN A 203 -3.15 -11.52 5.00
CA GLN A 203 -4.48 -11.87 4.53
C GLN A 203 -4.46 -12.42 3.09
N ILE A 204 -3.57 -11.92 2.24
CA ILE A 204 -3.35 -12.48 0.89
C ILE A 204 -2.88 -13.92 1.00
N LEU A 205 -1.91 -14.20 1.89
CA LEU A 205 -1.40 -15.55 2.09
C LEU A 205 -2.51 -16.47 2.65
N TRP A 206 -3.28 -15.98 3.62
CA TRP A 206 -4.42 -16.70 4.17
C TRP A 206 -5.50 -17.03 3.14
N GLN A 207 -5.92 -16.04 2.35
CA GLN A 207 -7.01 -16.18 1.38
C GLN A 207 -6.55 -16.76 0.04
N ASN A 208 -5.25 -16.78 -0.21
CA ASN A 208 -4.64 -17.11 -1.50
C ASN A 208 -5.27 -16.30 -2.65
N GLN A 209 -5.49 -15.01 -2.41
CA GLN A 209 -6.05 -14.10 -3.40
C GLN A 209 -5.73 -12.65 -3.02
N GLY A 210 -5.44 -11.82 -4.02
CA GLY A 210 -5.24 -10.38 -3.84
C GLY A 210 -5.37 -9.61 -5.15
N ASP A 211 -5.76 -8.34 -5.04
CA ASP A 211 -5.73 -7.38 -6.16
C ASP A 211 -4.30 -6.86 -6.40
N CYS A 212 -4.11 -5.94 -7.38
CA CYS A 212 -2.76 -5.44 -7.67
C CYS A 212 -2.14 -4.62 -6.53
N ASP A 213 -2.93 -3.86 -5.77
CA ASP A 213 -2.42 -3.10 -4.60
C ASP A 213 -1.93 -4.04 -3.50
N SER A 214 -2.73 -5.05 -3.19
CA SER A 214 -2.43 -6.08 -2.21
C SER A 214 -1.14 -6.82 -2.59
N LYS A 215 -1.03 -7.28 -3.84
CA LYS A 215 0.13 -8.04 -4.32
C LYS A 215 1.42 -7.23 -4.37
N VAL A 216 1.36 -5.95 -4.79
CA VAL A 216 2.52 -5.04 -4.70
C VAL A 216 2.93 -4.83 -3.25
N THR A 217 1.97 -4.61 -2.35
CA THR A 217 2.23 -4.40 -0.92
C THR A 217 2.90 -5.62 -0.28
N LEU A 218 2.41 -6.83 -0.57
CA LEU A 218 3.03 -8.08 -0.10
C LEU A 218 4.43 -8.26 -0.68
N THR A 219 4.62 -7.98 -1.98
CA THR A 219 5.94 -8.08 -2.61
C THR A 219 6.94 -7.13 -1.95
N ALA A 220 6.54 -5.88 -1.70
CA ALA A 220 7.36 -4.90 -1.00
C ALA A 220 7.74 -5.37 0.41
N ALA A 221 6.78 -5.91 1.18
CA ALA A 221 7.02 -6.44 2.51
C ALA A 221 8.00 -7.63 2.50
N ILE A 222 7.85 -8.57 1.56
CA ILE A 222 8.79 -9.69 1.37
C ILE A 222 10.18 -9.19 0.99
N PHE A 223 10.29 -8.25 0.05
CA PHE A 223 11.58 -7.67 -0.33
C PHE A 223 12.25 -6.92 0.80
N ARG A 224 11.51 -6.21 1.66
CA ARG A 224 12.07 -5.61 2.86
C ARG A 224 12.66 -6.66 3.80
N ALA A 225 11.98 -7.79 3.98
CA ALA A 225 12.47 -8.88 4.81
C ALA A 225 13.74 -9.55 4.23
N LEU A 226 13.79 -9.73 2.91
CA LEU A 226 14.91 -10.36 2.20
C LEU A 226 16.12 -9.43 2.04
N MET A 227 15.87 -8.17 1.70
CA MET A 227 16.85 -7.18 1.26
C MET A 227 16.66 -5.86 2.02
N PRO A 228 17.00 -5.79 3.33
CA PRO A 228 16.59 -4.68 4.19
C PRO A 228 17.10 -3.30 3.76
N ARG A 229 18.16 -3.22 2.98
CA ARG A 229 18.81 -1.96 2.55
C ARG A 229 18.41 -1.50 1.16
N ILE A 230 17.69 -2.32 0.40
CA ILE A 230 17.34 -1.97 -0.97
C ILE A 230 16.33 -0.82 -0.97
N LYS A 231 16.57 0.20 -1.79
CA LYS A 231 15.63 1.31 -1.96
C LYS A 231 14.53 0.85 -2.92
N MET A 232 13.28 1.09 -2.54
CA MET A 232 12.12 0.70 -3.31
C MET A 232 11.11 1.85 -3.39
N GLN A 233 10.32 1.82 -4.45
CA GLN A 233 9.19 2.72 -4.66
C GLN A 233 7.97 1.86 -4.99
N LEU A 234 6.83 2.12 -4.36
CA LEU A 234 5.56 1.61 -4.86
C LEU A 234 5.11 2.56 -5.96
N VAL A 235 4.89 2.05 -7.17
CA VAL A 235 4.57 2.86 -8.34
C VAL A 235 3.16 2.53 -8.79
N PHE A 236 2.33 3.56 -8.93
CA PHE A 236 0.92 3.39 -9.25
C PHE A 236 0.60 4.09 -10.57
N ILE A 237 -0.13 3.38 -11.42
CA ILE A 237 -0.69 3.88 -12.68
C ILE A 237 -2.20 3.66 -12.66
N ASP A 238 -2.91 4.10 -13.69
CA ASP A 238 -4.35 3.86 -13.80
C ASP A 238 -4.70 2.38 -13.64
N ASN A 239 -5.49 2.07 -12.61
CA ASN A 239 -5.97 0.73 -12.28
C ASN A 239 -4.87 -0.34 -12.11
N HIS A 240 -3.59 0.04 -11.93
CA HIS A 240 -2.51 -0.94 -11.77
C HIS A 240 -1.41 -0.45 -10.82
N ALA A 241 -0.62 -1.38 -10.30
CA ALA A 241 0.48 -1.10 -9.40
C ALA A 241 1.71 -1.91 -9.78
N LEU A 242 2.87 -1.29 -9.66
CA LEU A 242 4.19 -1.81 -9.94
C LEU A 242 5.08 -1.59 -8.72
N LEU A 243 6.26 -2.19 -8.75
CA LEU A 243 7.33 -1.90 -7.80
C LEU A 243 8.54 -1.40 -8.57
N ALA A 244 9.20 -0.35 -8.07
CA ALA A 244 10.51 0.07 -8.55
C ALA A 244 11.58 -0.29 -7.53
N ILE A 245 12.71 -0.81 -7.99
CA ILE A 245 13.79 -1.31 -7.14
C ILE A 245 15.11 -0.69 -7.60
N ASN A 246 15.90 -0.18 -6.67
CA ASN A 246 17.19 0.42 -7.00
C ASN A 246 18.27 -0.65 -7.17
N ILE A 247 18.30 -1.26 -8.36
CA ILE A 247 19.38 -2.14 -8.82
C ILE A 247 19.79 -1.74 -10.24
N PRO A 248 21.01 -2.12 -10.70
CA PRO A 248 21.44 -1.83 -12.07
C PRO A 248 20.48 -2.46 -13.10
N SER A 249 20.12 -1.68 -14.12
CA SER A 249 19.43 -2.19 -15.31
C SER A 249 20.35 -3.03 -16.19
N GLU A 250 19.75 -3.90 -16.99
CA GLU A 250 20.38 -4.76 -17.98
C GLU A 250 19.73 -4.49 -19.35
N GLY A 251 20.54 -4.34 -20.40
CA GLY A 251 20.02 -4.16 -21.76
C GLY A 251 19.18 -2.89 -21.93
N ASP A 252 17.96 -3.06 -22.44
CA ASP A 252 16.98 -2.01 -22.75
C ASP A 252 15.85 -1.91 -21.71
N GLU A 253 16.04 -2.50 -20.52
CA GLU A 253 15.08 -2.44 -19.42
C GLU A 253 14.70 -0.99 -19.08
N LEU A 254 13.39 -0.74 -18.98
CA LEU A 254 12.87 0.57 -18.63
C LEU A 254 13.14 0.89 -17.17
N THR A 255 13.67 2.09 -16.92
CA THR A 255 13.88 2.64 -15.59
C THR A 255 13.07 3.91 -15.37
N ILE A 256 12.85 4.25 -14.09
CA ILE A 256 12.41 5.57 -13.66
C ILE A 256 13.47 6.19 -12.75
N THR A 257 13.67 7.50 -12.87
CA THR A 257 14.62 8.25 -12.04
C THR A 257 13.84 9.06 -11.00
N ILE A 258 14.11 8.80 -9.72
CA ILE A 258 13.51 9.52 -8.58
C ILE A 258 14.65 9.94 -7.65
N ASP A 259 14.71 11.23 -7.31
CA ASP A 259 15.77 11.82 -6.47
C ASP A 259 17.20 11.49 -6.95
N GLY A 260 17.40 11.47 -8.28
CA GLY A 260 18.69 11.19 -8.91
C GLY A 260 19.13 9.72 -8.85
N LEU A 261 18.24 8.81 -8.45
CA LEU A 261 18.49 7.37 -8.43
C LEU A 261 17.61 6.68 -9.47
N ASP A 262 18.22 5.76 -10.22
CA ASP A 262 17.51 4.94 -11.20
C ASP A 262 16.94 3.69 -10.54
N TYR A 263 15.69 3.38 -10.86
CA TYR A 263 14.97 2.21 -10.39
C TYR A 263 14.50 1.39 -11.58
N ILE A 264 14.79 0.10 -11.56
CA ILE A 264 14.17 -0.86 -12.47
C ILE A 264 12.76 -1.18 -12.00
N LEU A 265 11.85 -1.41 -12.93
CA LEU A 265 10.46 -1.72 -12.63
C LEU A 265 10.21 -3.24 -12.59
N ALA A 266 9.24 -3.64 -11.78
CA ALA A 266 8.75 -5.01 -11.67
C ALA A 266 7.23 -5.00 -11.53
N GLU A 267 6.58 -5.99 -12.15
CA GLU A 267 5.12 -6.14 -12.15
C GLU A 267 4.69 -7.39 -11.35
N PRO A 268 4.48 -7.30 -10.02
CA PRO A 268 4.18 -8.47 -9.18
C PRO A 268 2.72 -8.96 -9.29
N THR A 269 1.87 -8.26 -10.03
CA THR A 269 0.42 -8.39 -9.95
C THR A 269 -0.11 -9.65 -10.65
N GLY A 270 0.62 -10.17 -11.65
CA GLY A 270 0.12 -11.20 -12.55
C GLY A 270 -1.09 -10.71 -13.37
N PRO A 271 -1.76 -11.59 -14.13
CA PRO A 271 -1.47 -13.02 -14.29
C PRO A 271 -0.34 -13.29 -15.29
N ALA A 272 0.32 -12.29 -15.89
CA ALA A 272 1.51 -12.58 -16.70
C ALA A 272 2.69 -12.98 -15.80
N MET A 273 3.44 -14.01 -16.19
CA MET A 273 4.74 -14.29 -15.58
C MET A 273 5.78 -13.37 -16.17
N MET A 274 6.24 -12.42 -15.36
CA MET A 274 7.22 -11.41 -15.74
C MET A 274 8.41 -11.45 -14.79
N ARG A 275 9.59 -11.23 -15.36
CA ARG A 275 10.81 -10.98 -14.59
C ARG A 275 10.88 -9.53 -14.15
N ILE A 276 11.75 -9.24 -13.20
CA ILE A 276 12.20 -7.87 -12.96
C ILE A 276 12.74 -7.29 -14.28
N GLY A 277 12.39 -6.04 -14.60
CA GLY A 277 12.71 -5.41 -15.88
C GLY A 277 11.67 -5.62 -16.99
N GLU A 278 10.78 -6.61 -16.84
CA GLU A 278 9.71 -6.87 -17.81
C GLU A 278 8.40 -6.20 -17.35
N LEU A 279 7.70 -5.55 -18.29
CA LEU A 279 6.44 -4.86 -18.05
C LEU A 279 5.38 -5.24 -19.08
N SER A 280 4.11 -5.15 -18.70
CA SER A 280 3.02 -5.12 -19.67
C SER A 280 3.09 -3.87 -20.55
N ALA A 281 2.59 -3.98 -21.79
CA ALA A 281 2.59 -2.86 -22.73
C ALA A 281 1.83 -1.62 -22.21
N SER A 282 0.76 -1.83 -21.43
CA SER A 282 0.02 -0.75 -20.78
C SER A 282 0.82 -0.08 -19.67
N ALA A 283 1.54 -0.86 -18.86
CA ALA A 283 2.43 -0.33 -17.83
C ALA A 283 3.58 0.46 -18.46
N GLU A 284 4.25 -0.10 -19.45
CA GLU A 284 5.31 0.58 -20.20
C GLU A 284 4.82 1.91 -20.79
N PHE A 285 3.65 1.91 -21.45
CA PHE A 285 3.06 3.13 -21.99
C PHE A 285 2.82 4.18 -20.90
N ALA A 286 2.22 3.80 -19.77
CA ALA A 286 1.94 4.73 -18.68
C ALA A 286 3.22 5.35 -18.11
N ILE A 287 4.24 4.52 -17.87
CA ILE A 287 5.53 4.98 -17.34
C ILE A 287 6.23 5.93 -18.29
N ARG A 288 6.32 5.57 -19.59
CA ARG A 288 6.98 6.42 -20.60
C ARG A 288 6.32 7.78 -20.77
N ASN A 289 5.03 7.87 -20.50
CA ASN A 289 4.24 9.10 -20.61
C ASN A 289 4.09 9.84 -19.26
N GLY A 290 4.79 9.43 -18.20
CA GLY A 290 4.71 10.08 -16.89
C GLY A 290 3.34 9.95 -16.21
N ARG A 291 2.51 8.97 -16.61
CA ARG A 291 1.17 8.73 -16.05
C ARG A 291 1.24 7.82 -14.82
N TYR A 292 2.07 8.21 -13.87
CA TYR A 292 2.27 7.47 -12.64
C TYR A 292 2.54 8.42 -11.47
N TYR A 293 2.36 7.90 -10.26
CA TYR A 293 2.95 8.47 -9.05
C TYR A 293 3.72 7.38 -8.31
N ALA A 294 4.67 7.79 -7.49
CA ALA A 294 5.55 6.88 -6.75
C ALA A 294 5.57 7.24 -5.27
N GLU A 295 5.58 6.22 -4.42
CA GLU A 295 5.68 6.35 -2.97
C GLU A 295 6.95 5.65 -2.48
N ALA A 296 7.79 6.41 -1.77
CA ALA A 296 9.04 5.91 -1.23
C ALA A 296 8.78 4.84 -0.16
N PHE A 297 9.42 3.69 -0.33
CA PHE A 297 9.50 2.65 0.68
C PHE A 297 10.97 2.40 0.98
N PHE A 298 11.51 3.20 1.89
CA PHE A 298 12.90 3.13 2.32
C PHE A 298 13.02 2.45 3.68
N ALA A 299 14.24 1.99 4.00
CA ALA A 299 14.53 1.52 5.34
C ALA A 299 14.36 2.70 6.29
N ASP A 300 13.76 2.46 7.45
CA ASP A 300 13.79 3.43 8.52
C ASP A 300 15.27 3.65 8.89
N PRO A 301 15.79 4.89 8.94
CA PRO A 301 17.18 5.15 9.33
C PRO A 301 17.55 4.61 10.73
N SER A 302 16.54 4.21 11.53
CA SER A 302 16.67 3.74 12.90
C SER A 302 16.85 2.22 13.07
N THR A 303 16.90 1.43 11.99
CA THR A 303 17.18 -0.02 12.01
C THR A 303 18.43 -0.38 11.23
#